data_AF-A0A9D8BF94-F1
#
_entry.id   AF-A0A9D8BF94-F1
#
_cell.length_a   1.000
_cell.length_b   1.000
_cell.length_c   1.000
_cell.angle_alpha   90.00
_cell.angle_beta   90.00
_cell.angle_gamma   90.00
#
_symmetry.space_group_name_H-M   'P 1'
#
loop_
_entity.id
_entity.type
_entity.pdbx_description
1 polymer ?
#
loop_
_entity_poly.entity_id
_entity_poly.type
_entity_poly.pdbx_seq_one_letter_code
_entity_poly.pdbx_strand_id
1 'polypeptide(L)'
;MWQILLLTTILLRASCLSAQTVLPFRDFNNFFLTYENGGFKTLEIQPVIDYQAGDEFVAYIDTRGNLRVYDGRQRKDITNLNVVYQVSDHLLGYMIGPTLNMWERGRLQTLTYFGRNFTVKDSLILYEDTRFNTLNLYWRKNTMPLATIIGDLSIPSTVGENIVVFKDNGNLYKIFYEGLIYEIFSWSGAVDFQLGTDILCFNDPTTRTFVAFENGIFSDVESQYMRKYKAGRGFIVYEDLNSNLWYYRKGEKILLTNFISSFWDVRDDVVVWGENNYMFTLVDDQKIQIANFIPSTWEIKNNTIAYRNIMGGVSAVVNGISTDITLLPDSEFKILGNSVLVKLFNSSHLVLSDGKIYSN
;
A
#
# COMPACT_ATOMS: atom_id res chain seq x y z
N MET A 1 -16.65 54.67 -30.59
CA MET A 1 -17.23 54.05 -29.38
C MET A 1 -17.26 52.55 -29.64
N TRP A 2 -16.26 51.81 -29.17
CA TRP A 2 -16.35 50.93 -27.98
C TRP A 2 -17.47 49.87 -28.19
N GLN A 3 -17.20 48.57 -28.24
CA GLN A 3 -16.51 47.79 -27.21
C GLN A 3 -15.81 46.54 -27.79
N ILE A 4 -14.63 46.27 -27.25
CA ILE A 4 -13.84 45.05 -27.38
C ILE A 4 -14.44 44.02 -26.41
N LEU A 5 -14.88 42.85 -26.89
CA LEU A 5 -15.20 41.72 -26.02
C LEU A 5 -13.97 40.82 -25.92
N LEU A 6 -13.22 40.96 -24.83
CA LEU A 6 -12.07 40.12 -24.50
C LEU A 6 -12.61 38.83 -23.88
N LEU A 7 -12.52 37.70 -24.60
CA LEU A 7 -12.84 36.38 -24.06
C LEU A 7 -11.62 35.89 -23.26
N THR A 8 -11.61 36.11 -21.95
CA THR A 8 -10.59 35.56 -21.06
C THR A 8 -10.82 34.06 -20.87
N THR A 9 -10.03 33.24 -21.54
CA THR A 9 -9.84 31.81 -21.26
C THR A 9 -9.18 31.64 -19.89
N ILE A 10 -9.95 31.25 -18.89
CA ILE A 10 -9.41 30.79 -17.60
C ILE A 10 -8.85 29.39 -17.84
N LEU A 11 -7.53 29.31 -18.05
CA LEU A 11 -6.76 28.08 -17.91
C LEU A 11 -6.84 27.65 -16.44
N LEU A 12 -7.77 26.74 -16.11
CA LEU A 12 -7.67 25.92 -14.92
C LEU A 12 -6.39 25.10 -15.04
N ARG A 13 -5.28 25.62 -14.50
CA ARG A 13 -4.16 24.76 -14.11
C ARG A 13 -4.72 23.84 -13.03
N ALA A 14 -4.98 22.59 -13.39
CA ALA A 14 -5.04 21.50 -12.44
C ALA A 14 -3.72 21.52 -11.68
N SER A 15 -3.72 22.16 -10.50
CA SER A 15 -2.63 21.99 -9.56
C SER A 15 -2.81 20.56 -9.11
N CYS A 16 -1.94 19.66 -9.58
CA CYS A 16 -1.81 18.37 -8.97
C CYS A 16 -1.48 18.68 -7.50
N LEU A 17 -2.44 18.48 -6.60
CA LEU A 17 -2.18 18.40 -5.18
C LEU A 17 -1.27 17.19 -5.04
N SER A 18 0.03 17.40 -5.23
CA SER A 18 1.01 16.38 -4.88
C SER A 18 0.84 16.20 -3.38
N ALA A 19 0.33 15.03 -2.99
CA ALA A 19 0.35 14.63 -1.60
C ALA A 19 1.79 14.83 -1.10
N GLN A 20 1.93 15.46 0.07
CA GLN A 20 3.24 15.80 0.59
C GLN A 20 3.94 14.50 0.99
N THR A 21 4.79 13.97 0.11
CA THR A 21 5.54 12.75 0.40
C THR A 21 6.64 13.04 1.41
N VAL A 22 6.61 12.33 2.53
CA VAL A 22 7.65 12.40 3.56
C VAL A 22 8.58 11.20 3.39
N LEU A 23 9.84 11.42 3.00
CA LEU A 23 10.83 10.35 2.86
C LEU A 23 11.84 10.36 4.01
N PRO A 24 11.56 9.69 5.15
CA PRO A 24 12.47 9.66 6.29
C PRO A 24 13.65 8.71 6.09
N PHE A 25 14.83 9.13 6.55
CA PHE A 25 16.02 8.30 6.55
C PHE A 25 17.02 8.76 7.61
N ARG A 26 18.04 7.93 7.88
CA ARG A 26 19.17 8.28 8.73
C ARG A 26 20.39 8.59 7.86
N ASP A 27 21.04 9.72 8.11
CA ASP A 27 22.27 10.07 7.41
C ASP A 27 23.51 9.37 8.01
N PHE A 28 24.71 9.72 7.53
CA PHE A 28 25.96 9.16 8.01
C PHE A 28 26.27 9.47 9.49
N ASN A 29 25.72 10.56 10.04
CA ASN A 29 25.85 10.92 11.45
C ASN A 29 24.76 10.28 12.33
N ASN A 30 23.88 9.47 11.74
CA ASN A 30 22.63 8.99 12.33
C ASN A 30 21.66 10.10 12.74
N PHE A 31 21.76 11.29 12.14
CA PHE A 31 20.69 12.27 12.23
C PHE A 31 19.49 11.74 11.47
N PHE A 32 18.30 12.01 11.99
CA PHE A 32 17.06 11.63 11.35
C PHE A 32 16.59 12.77 10.47
N LEU A 33 16.63 12.55 9.15
CA LEU A 33 16.25 13.52 8.13
C LEU A 33 15.01 13.05 7.41
N THR A 34 14.42 13.97 6.66
CA THR A 34 13.44 13.66 5.64
C THR A 34 13.73 14.45 4.37
N TYR A 35 13.48 13.84 3.22
CA TYR A 35 13.32 14.60 1.98
C TYR A 35 11.84 14.90 1.78
N GLU A 36 11.52 16.19 1.59
CA GLU A 36 10.18 16.69 1.32
C GLU A 36 10.25 17.98 0.50
N ASN A 37 9.25 18.22 -0.35
CA ASN A 37 9.11 19.47 -1.13
C ASN A 37 10.39 19.95 -1.85
N GLY A 38 11.21 19.03 -2.38
CA GLY A 38 12.43 19.40 -3.11
C GLY A 38 13.69 19.58 -2.27
N GLY A 39 13.65 19.33 -0.96
CA GLY A 39 14.80 19.56 -0.07
C GLY A 39 14.91 18.58 1.09
N PHE A 40 16.11 18.54 1.68
CA PHE A 40 16.41 17.74 2.87
C PHE A 40 16.20 18.56 4.13
N LYS A 41 15.52 17.98 5.12
CA LYS A 41 15.22 18.61 6.41
C LYS A 41 15.58 17.68 7.55
N THR A 42 16.28 18.20 8.55
CA THR A 42 16.58 17.47 9.79
C THR A 42 15.35 17.48 10.70
N LEU A 43 14.91 16.29 11.12
CA LEU A 43 13.85 16.08 12.11
C LEU A 43 14.41 15.92 13.52
N GLU A 44 15.47 15.11 13.66
CA GLU A 44 16.18 14.90 14.93
C GLU A 44 17.69 14.87 14.69
N ILE A 45 18.44 15.54 15.57
CA ILE A 45 19.92 15.51 15.60
C ILE A 45 20.46 14.35 16.45
N GLN A 46 19.57 13.50 16.96
CA GLN A 46 19.91 12.30 17.70
C GLN A 46 19.32 11.09 16.98
N PRO A 47 19.96 9.92 17.06
CA PRO A 47 19.44 8.71 16.43
C PRO A 47 18.10 8.33 17.02
N VAL A 48 17.05 8.25 16.19
CA VAL A 48 15.76 7.70 16.61
C VAL A 48 15.91 6.21 16.91
N ILE A 49 15.09 5.69 17.83
CA ILE A 49 15.12 4.26 18.18
C ILE A 49 14.52 3.45 17.04
N ASP A 50 13.32 3.84 16.60
CA ASP A 50 12.53 3.14 15.59
C ASP A 50 11.70 4.13 14.76
N TYR A 51 11.34 3.77 13.52
CA TYR A 51 10.42 4.55 12.70
C TYR A 51 9.66 3.70 11.67
N GLN A 52 8.41 4.08 11.41
CA GLN A 52 7.61 3.59 10.29
C GLN A 52 7.06 4.78 9.51
N ALA A 53 7.06 4.66 8.18
CA ALA A 53 6.69 5.72 7.27
C ALA A 53 5.54 5.25 6.39
N GLY A 54 4.51 6.08 6.30
CA GLY A 54 3.54 6.04 5.22
C GLY A 54 3.95 7.01 4.12
N ASP A 55 3.02 7.28 3.21
CA ASP A 55 3.24 8.28 2.16
C ASP A 55 3.18 9.71 2.71
N GLU A 56 2.20 10.02 3.57
CA GLU A 56 1.95 11.38 4.02
C GLU A 56 2.71 11.78 5.29
N PHE A 57 3.24 10.82 6.04
CA PHE A 57 3.85 11.10 7.34
C PHE A 57 4.81 9.99 7.80
N VAL A 58 5.62 10.33 8.80
CA VAL A 58 6.45 9.37 9.53
C VAL A 58 6.09 9.38 11.01
N ALA A 59 5.94 8.19 11.59
CA ALA A 59 5.91 7.99 13.03
C ALA A 59 7.24 7.40 13.51
N TYR A 60 7.78 7.90 14.60
CA TYR A 60 9.07 7.46 15.13
C TYR A 60 9.15 7.57 16.65
N ILE A 61 10.04 6.77 17.22
CA ILE A 61 10.38 6.79 18.64
C ILE A 61 11.69 7.56 18.82
N ASP A 62 11.66 8.67 19.55
CA ASP A 62 12.87 9.44 19.85
C ASP A 62 13.79 8.71 20.86
N THR A 63 14.98 9.26 21.11
CA THR A 63 15.95 8.70 22.07
C THR A 63 15.43 8.57 23.51
N ARG A 64 14.35 9.29 23.84
CA ARG A 64 13.73 9.30 25.17
C ARG A 64 12.54 8.33 25.24
N GLY A 65 12.22 7.63 24.16
CA GLY A 65 11.08 6.71 24.08
C GLY A 65 9.75 7.38 23.74
N ASN A 66 9.74 8.66 23.33
CA ASN A 66 8.50 9.34 22.96
C ASN A 66 8.10 8.97 21.53
N LEU A 67 6.83 8.58 21.34
CA LEU A 67 6.23 8.46 20.02
C LEU A 67 5.91 9.85 19.47
N ARG A 68 6.48 10.14 18.30
CA ARG A 68 6.27 11.39 17.55
C ARG A 68 5.74 11.09 16.15
N VAL A 69 5.03 12.07 15.61
CA VAL A 69 4.61 12.08 14.19
C VAL A 69 5.13 13.35 13.53
N TYR A 70 5.58 13.22 12.29
CA TYR A 70 5.87 14.34 11.41
C TYR A 70 5.10 14.18 10.10
N ASP A 71 4.19 15.12 9.82
CA ASP A 71 3.23 15.11 8.70
C ASP A 71 3.70 15.97 7.50
N GLY A 72 5.00 16.27 7.46
CA GLY A 72 5.58 17.17 6.47
C GLY A 72 5.46 18.66 6.80
N ARG A 73 4.65 19.04 7.79
CA ARG A 73 4.46 20.44 8.18
C ARG A 73 4.96 20.68 9.59
N GLN A 74 4.50 19.84 10.51
CA GLN A 74 4.77 19.99 11.93
C GLN A 74 5.12 18.64 12.56
N ARG A 75 6.01 18.73 13.55
CA ARG A 75 6.27 17.63 14.46
C ARG A 75 5.25 17.68 15.59
N LYS A 76 4.61 16.56 15.90
CA LYS A 76 3.66 16.41 16.99
C LYS A 76 4.12 15.30 17.94
N ASP A 77 4.16 15.60 19.23
CA ASP A 77 4.31 14.59 20.28
C ASP A 77 2.98 13.84 20.45
N ILE A 78 3.00 12.51 20.29
CA ILE A 78 1.81 11.66 20.41
C ILE A 78 1.69 11.16 21.85
N THR A 79 2.76 10.58 22.38
CA THR A 79 2.82 10.09 23.75
C THR A 79 4.26 9.90 24.20
N ASN A 80 4.48 9.96 25.51
CA ASN A 80 5.74 9.64 26.17
C ASN A 80 5.75 8.25 26.82
N LEU A 81 4.73 7.44 26.55
CA LEU A 81 4.58 6.09 27.08
C LEU A 81 5.05 5.06 26.04
N ASN A 82 5.47 3.89 26.52
CA ASN A 82 5.81 2.76 25.65
C ASN A 82 4.59 2.33 24.83
N VAL A 83 4.81 2.16 23.53
CA VAL A 83 3.75 1.85 22.56
C VAL A 83 4.13 0.69 21.66
N VAL A 84 3.11 -0.01 21.18
CA VAL A 84 3.18 -0.78 19.93
C VAL A 84 2.41 0.00 18.89
N TYR A 85 2.99 0.24 17.71
CA TYR A 85 2.37 1.07 16.68
C TYR A 85 2.52 0.47 15.27
N GLN A 86 1.57 0.80 14.40
CA GLN A 86 1.58 0.47 12.98
C GLN A 86 1.18 1.71 12.17
N VAL A 87 1.79 1.88 11.01
CA VAL A 87 1.58 3.00 10.09
C VAL A 87 1.11 2.47 8.74
N SER A 88 0.05 3.06 8.20
CA SER A 88 -0.32 2.98 6.77
C SER A 88 0.02 4.29 6.07
N ASP A 89 -0.39 4.46 4.81
CA ASP A 89 -0.09 5.68 4.07
C ASP A 89 -0.74 6.94 4.69
N HIS A 90 -1.84 6.75 5.45
CA HIS A 90 -2.65 7.85 5.99
C HIS A 90 -3.01 7.71 7.48
N LEU A 91 -2.87 6.52 8.07
CA LEU A 91 -3.30 6.23 9.44
C LEU A 91 -2.16 5.74 10.30
N LEU A 92 -2.16 6.18 11.56
CA LEU A 92 -1.35 5.61 12.63
C LEU A 92 -2.29 4.98 13.65
N GLY A 93 -2.07 3.71 13.95
CA GLY A 93 -2.67 3.03 15.10
C GLY A 93 -1.60 2.74 16.13
N TYR A 94 -1.89 3.01 17.41
CA TYR A 94 -0.94 2.75 18.49
C TYR A 94 -1.64 2.32 19.78
N MET A 95 -1.04 1.34 20.47
CA MET A 95 -1.53 0.82 21.74
C MET A 95 -0.65 1.24 22.91
N ILE A 96 -1.29 1.66 24.00
CA ILE A 96 -0.67 1.87 25.31
C ILE A 96 -1.35 0.91 26.28
N GLY A 97 -0.66 -0.19 26.63
CA GLY A 97 -1.32 -1.32 27.29
C GLY A 97 -2.51 -1.81 26.44
N PRO A 98 -3.74 -1.94 27.00
CA PRO A 98 -4.92 -2.31 26.24
C PRO A 98 -5.62 -1.13 25.54
N THR A 99 -5.15 0.11 25.70
CA THR A 99 -5.81 1.26 25.09
C THR A 99 -5.32 1.46 23.66
N LEU A 100 -6.17 1.16 22.69
CA LEU A 100 -5.90 1.42 21.27
C LEU A 100 -6.34 2.84 20.91
N ASN A 101 -5.41 3.58 20.34
CA ASN A 101 -5.60 4.94 19.86
C ASN A 101 -5.22 5.02 18.39
N MET A 102 -5.65 6.09 17.75
CA MET A 102 -5.30 6.39 16.37
C MET A 102 -4.98 7.87 16.17
N TRP A 103 -4.21 8.12 15.12
CA TRP A 103 -3.94 9.44 14.57
C TRP A 103 -4.23 9.43 13.07
N GLU A 104 -4.95 10.47 12.60
CA GLU A 104 -5.23 10.71 11.18
C GLU A 104 -5.22 12.23 10.93
N ARG A 105 -4.24 12.72 10.16
CA ARG A 105 -4.12 14.14 9.75
C ARG A 105 -4.38 15.13 10.89
N GLY A 106 -3.74 14.90 12.03
CA GLY A 106 -3.83 15.75 13.22
C GLY A 106 -4.93 15.39 14.23
N ARG A 107 -5.96 14.63 13.83
CA ARG A 107 -7.00 14.10 14.72
C ARG A 107 -6.43 12.95 15.54
N LEU A 108 -6.62 13.00 16.85
CA LEU A 108 -6.35 11.90 17.77
C LEU A 108 -7.67 11.36 18.29
N GLN A 109 -7.80 10.05 18.37
CA GLN A 109 -8.98 9.40 18.92
C GLN A 109 -8.62 8.09 19.60
N THR A 110 -9.17 7.85 20.78
CA THR A 110 -9.17 6.53 21.40
C THR A 110 -10.25 5.67 20.75
N LEU A 111 -9.86 4.51 20.23
CA LEU A 111 -10.78 3.56 19.59
C LEU A 111 -11.40 2.61 20.62
N THR A 112 -10.58 2.08 21.53
CA THR A 112 -11.05 1.24 22.64
C THR A 112 -10.06 1.28 23.81
N TYR A 113 -10.56 1.03 25.02
CA TYR A 113 -9.75 0.81 26.23
C TYR A 113 -9.45 -0.68 26.49
N PHE A 114 -9.98 -1.58 25.66
CA PHE A 114 -9.94 -3.04 25.83
C PHE A 114 -9.37 -3.75 24.59
N GLY A 115 -8.47 -3.07 23.87
CA GLY A 115 -7.76 -3.57 22.71
C GLY A 115 -6.80 -4.70 23.06
N ARG A 116 -6.70 -5.68 22.17
CA ARG A 116 -5.70 -6.77 22.26
C ARG A 116 -4.78 -6.79 21.05
N ASN A 117 -5.35 -6.99 19.86
CA ASN A 117 -4.63 -6.90 18.59
C ASN A 117 -5.28 -5.83 17.70
N PHE A 118 -4.48 -5.26 16.80
CA PHE A 118 -4.96 -4.36 15.75
C PHE A 118 -4.11 -4.50 14.48
N THR A 119 -4.69 -4.13 13.35
CA THR A 119 -3.98 -3.92 12.10
C THR A 119 -4.40 -2.60 11.46
N VAL A 120 -3.43 -1.86 10.95
CA VAL A 120 -3.63 -0.55 10.31
C VAL A 120 -3.42 -0.71 8.82
N LYS A 121 -4.38 -0.19 8.05
CA LYS A 121 -4.41 -0.19 6.59
C LYS A 121 -4.71 1.21 6.09
N ASP A 122 -4.62 1.47 4.79
CA ASP A 122 -4.69 2.84 4.27
C ASP A 122 -5.98 3.56 4.64
N SER A 123 -7.11 2.85 4.65
CA SER A 123 -8.43 3.44 4.94
C SER A 123 -9.09 2.94 6.21
N LEU A 124 -8.50 1.97 6.92
CA LEU A 124 -9.15 1.33 8.06
C LEU A 124 -8.18 0.89 9.17
N ILE A 125 -8.72 0.77 10.38
CA ILE A 125 -8.06 0.08 11.49
C ILE A 125 -9.00 -1.02 11.97
N LEU A 126 -8.57 -2.26 11.81
CA LEU A 126 -9.30 -3.43 12.29
C LEU A 126 -8.72 -3.84 13.65
N TYR A 127 -9.56 -4.02 14.65
CA TYR A 127 -9.08 -4.30 16.00
C TYR A 127 -10.04 -5.18 16.79
N GLU A 128 -9.46 -5.84 17.77
CA GLU A 128 -10.15 -6.71 18.72
C GLU A 128 -10.52 -5.92 19.98
N ASP A 129 -11.77 -6.02 20.42
CA ASP A 129 -12.20 -5.49 21.72
C ASP A 129 -12.61 -6.64 22.65
N THR A 130 -11.87 -6.77 23.74
CA THR A 130 -12.02 -7.86 24.72
C THR A 130 -13.16 -7.64 25.72
N ARG A 131 -13.73 -6.43 25.82
CA ARG A 131 -14.87 -6.17 26.73
C ARG A 131 -16.13 -6.84 26.24
N PHE A 132 -16.36 -6.79 24.93
CA PHE A 132 -17.56 -7.35 24.28
C PHE A 132 -17.25 -8.55 23.38
N ASN A 133 -15.99 -8.96 23.32
CA ASN A 133 -15.48 -10.00 22.42
C ASN A 133 -15.85 -9.74 20.96
N THR A 134 -15.64 -8.51 20.51
CA THR A 134 -16.05 -8.03 19.19
C THR A 134 -14.86 -7.71 18.31
N LEU A 135 -14.97 -8.03 17.03
CA LEU A 135 -14.12 -7.50 15.98
C LEU A 135 -14.70 -6.17 15.53
N ASN A 136 -13.94 -5.09 15.69
CA ASN A 136 -14.37 -3.72 15.39
C ASN A 136 -13.52 -3.11 14.28
N LEU A 137 -14.12 -2.17 13.56
CA LEU A 137 -13.50 -1.45 12.47
C LEU A 137 -13.61 0.05 12.70
N TYR A 138 -12.50 0.76 12.59
CA TYR A 138 -12.48 2.21 12.34
C TYR A 138 -12.40 2.44 10.84
N TRP A 139 -13.36 3.19 10.30
CA TRP A 139 -13.40 3.59 8.88
C TRP A 139 -14.12 4.93 8.74
N ARG A 140 -13.59 5.83 7.92
CA ARG A 140 -14.11 7.19 7.69
C ARG A 140 -14.56 7.90 8.98
N LYS A 141 -13.67 7.95 9.99
CA LYS A 141 -13.89 8.65 11.27
C LYS A 141 -14.98 8.06 12.19
N ASN A 142 -15.53 6.92 11.83
CA ASN A 142 -16.53 6.19 12.61
C ASN A 142 -15.98 4.83 13.02
N THR A 143 -16.48 4.31 14.13
CA THR A 143 -16.20 2.95 14.60
C THR A 143 -17.47 2.12 14.51
N MET A 144 -17.36 0.88 14.03
CA MET A 144 -18.48 -0.06 13.99
C MET A 144 -18.04 -1.49 14.36
N PRO A 145 -18.89 -2.26 15.06
CA PRO A 145 -18.67 -3.68 15.25
C PRO A 145 -18.96 -4.44 13.95
N LEU A 146 -18.03 -5.30 13.52
CA LEU A 146 -18.22 -6.21 12.38
C LEU A 146 -18.86 -7.53 12.82
N ALA A 147 -18.38 -8.10 13.92
CA ALA A 147 -18.87 -9.36 14.45
C ALA A 147 -18.64 -9.46 15.96
N THR A 148 -19.54 -10.16 16.65
CA THR A 148 -19.28 -10.69 17.99
C THR A 148 -18.78 -12.13 17.83
N ILE A 149 -17.57 -12.42 18.30
CA ILE A 149 -16.96 -13.74 18.15
C ILE A 149 -17.27 -14.57 19.41
N ILE A 150 -17.71 -15.81 19.22
CA ILE A 150 -17.86 -16.78 20.31
C ILE A 150 -16.59 -17.63 20.34
N GLY A 151 -15.81 -17.53 21.42
CA GLY A 151 -14.52 -18.20 21.56
C GLY A 151 -13.34 -17.25 21.35
N ASP A 152 -12.26 -17.78 20.75
CA ASP A 152 -11.02 -17.04 20.58
C ASP A 152 -11.18 -15.98 19.49
N LEU A 153 -11.25 -14.72 19.93
CA LEU A 153 -11.20 -13.56 19.06
C LEU A 153 -9.86 -13.57 18.30
N SER A 154 -9.89 -13.33 16.99
CA SER A 154 -8.68 -13.21 16.19
C SER A 154 -8.94 -12.27 15.01
N ILE A 155 -7.97 -11.42 14.70
CA ILE A 155 -7.98 -10.66 13.45
C ILE A 155 -7.88 -11.66 12.29
N PRO A 156 -8.74 -11.55 11.26
CA PRO A 156 -8.61 -12.34 10.04
C PRO A 156 -7.19 -12.22 9.46
N SER A 157 -6.67 -13.30 8.91
CA SER A 157 -5.34 -13.30 8.27
C SER A 157 -5.25 -12.36 7.05
N THR A 158 -6.40 -11.98 6.49
CA THR A 158 -6.47 -11.28 5.21
C THR A 158 -7.27 -9.99 5.35
N VAL A 159 -6.57 -8.86 5.34
CA VAL A 159 -7.13 -7.50 5.43
C VAL A 159 -6.52 -6.68 4.30
N GLY A 160 -7.37 -6.10 3.45
CA GLY A 160 -6.96 -5.22 2.35
C GLY A 160 -6.93 -3.75 2.79
N GLU A 161 -6.65 -2.85 1.85
CA GLU A 161 -6.50 -1.42 2.16
C GLU A 161 -7.82 -0.75 2.57
N ASN A 162 -8.93 -1.20 1.98
CA ASN A 162 -10.28 -0.74 2.29
C ASN A 162 -11.34 -1.87 2.36
N ILE A 163 -10.91 -3.12 2.27
CA ILE A 163 -11.77 -4.32 2.29
C ILE A 163 -11.35 -5.21 3.45
N VAL A 164 -12.33 -5.78 4.15
CA VAL A 164 -12.08 -6.81 5.17
C VAL A 164 -12.90 -8.04 4.87
N VAL A 165 -12.24 -9.21 4.76
CA VAL A 165 -12.92 -10.50 4.74
C VAL A 165 -12.88 -11.10 6.14
N PHE A 166 -14.03 -11.46 6.68
CA PHE A 166 -14.15 -12.06 8.01
C PHE A 166 -15.19 -13.16 8.03
N LYS A 167 -15.13 -14.02 9.05
CA LYS A 167 -16.14 -15.06 9.31
C LYS A 167 -16.97 -14.67 10.53
N ASP A 168 -18.25 -15.00 10.49
CA ASP A 168 -19.06 -15.05 11.71
C ASP A 168 -19.02 -16.43 12.38
N ASN A 169 -19.75 -16.57 13.49
CA ASN A 169 -19.80 -17.80 14.26
C ASN A 169 -20.44 -18.99 13.50
N GLY A 170 -21.11 -18.74 12.38
CA GLY A 170 -21.72 -19.75 11.51
C GLY A 170 -20.84 -20.19 10.34
N ASN A 171 -19.55 -19.79 10.33
CA ASN A 171 -18.64 -19.98 9.19
C ASN A 171 -19.13 -19.32 7.89
N LEU A 172 -19.97 -18.28 7.98
CA LEU A 172 -20.35 -17.47 6.84
C LEU A 172 -19.26 -16.43 6.59
N TYR A 173 -18.65 -16.50 5.41
CA TYR A 173 -17.72 -15.46 4.97
C TYR A 173 -18.49 -14.19 4.61
N LYS A 174 -17.99 -13.06 5.10
CA LYS A 174 -18.53 -11.72 4.90
C LYS A 174 -17.43 -10.77 4.46
N ILE A 175 -17.81 -9.79 3.65
CA ILE A 175 -16.96 -8.68 3.21
C ILE A 175 -17.50 -7.39 3.82
N PHE A 176 -16.63 -6.64 4.48
CA PHE A 176 -16.86 -5.21 4.68
C PHE A 176 -16.30 -4.45 3.47
N TYR A 177 -17.15 -3.61 2.86
CA TYR A 177 -16.75 -2.68 1.81
C TYR A 177 -17.64 -1.43 1.82
N GLU A 178 -17.03 -0.24 1.78
CA GLU A 178 -17.73 1.06 1.73
C GLU A 178 -18.86 1.25 2.78
N GLY A 179 -18.68 0.71 3.99
CA GLY A 179 -19.66 0.83 5.08
C GLY A 179 -20.78 -0.21 5.06
N LEU A 180 -20.78 -1.10 4.08
CA LEU A 180 -21.75 -2.18 3.92
C LEU A 180 -21.08 -3.55 4.19
N ILE A 181 -21.91 -4.51 4.63
CA ILE A 181 -21.48 -5.89 4.83
C ILE A 181 -22.19 -6.76 3.78
N TYR A 182 -21.40 -7.49 3.01
CA TYR A 182 -21.86 -8.41 1.96
C TYR A 182 -21.60 -9.84 2.40
N GLU A 183 -22.58 -10.72 2.24
CA GLU A 183 -22.42 -12.15 2.49
C GLU A 183 -21.89 -12.83 1.23
N ILE A 184 -20.91 -13.74 1.39
CA ILE A 184 -20.35 -14.51 0.27
C ILE A 184 -21.01 -15.89 0.22
N PHE A 185 -20.59 -16.79 1.12
CA PHE A 185 -21.11 -18.15 1.28
C PHE A 185 -20.67 -18.72 2.63
N SER A 186 -21.33 -19.81 3.06
CA SER A 186 -20.89 -20.59 4.22
C SER A 186 -19.88 -21.67 3.80
N TRP A 187 -18.70 -21.67 4.41
CA TRP A 187 -17.66 -22.67 4.15
C TRP A 187 -16.74 -22.88 5.35
N SER A 188 -16.58 -24.14 5.75
CA SER A 188 -15.74 -24.52 6.88
C SER A 188 -14.23 -24.46 6.56
N GLY A 189 -13.85 -24.68 5.30
CA GLY A 189 -12.46 -24.67 4.88
C GLY A 189 -11.84 -23.27 4.79
N ALA A 190 -10.53 -23.26 4.55
CA ALA A 190 -9.81 -22.06 4.16
C ALA A 190 -10.12 -21.73 2.70
N VAL A 191 -10.25 -20.44 2.40
CA VAL A 191 -10.36 -19.90 1.05
C VAL A 191 -9.27 -18.85 0.94
N ASP A 192 -8.52 -18.91 -0.17
CA ASP A 192 -7.46 -17.95 -0.45
C ASP A 192 -8.09 -16.69 -1.06
N PHE A 193 -8.31 -15.68 -0.23
CA PHE A 193 -8.81 -14.39 -0.68
C PHE A 193 -7.63 -13.49 -1.01
N GLN A 194 -7.65 -12.90 -2.20
CA GLN A 194 -6.69 -11.88 -2.61
C GLN A 194 -7.39 -10.52 -2.62
N LEU A 195 -7.01 -9.66 -1.69
CA LEU A 195 -7.64 -8.36 -1.48
C LEU A 195 -6.75 -7.26 -2.05
N GLY A 196 -7.33 -6.46 -2.92
CA GLY A 196 -6.75 -5.23 -3.45
C GLY A 196 -7.36 -4.00 -2.79
N THR A 197 -7.25 -2.85 -3.46
CA THR A 197 -8.09 -1.68 -3.15
C THR A 197 -9.30 -1.72 -4.06
N ASP A 198 -10.50 -1.58 -3.49
CA ASP A 198 -11.80 -1.60 -4.21
C ASP A 198 -12.16 -2.89 -4.96
N ILE A 199 -11.30 -3.91 -4.87
CA ILE A 199 -11.49 -5.18 -5.55
C ILE A 199 -10.95 -6.34 -4.71
N LEU A 200 -11.56 -7.50 -4.83
CA LEU A 200 -11.03 -8.75 -4.28
C LEU A 200 -11.37 -9.92 -5.22
N CYS A 201 -10.58 -10.99 -5.16
CA CYS A 201 -10.85 -12.21 -5.90
C CYS A 201 -10.51 -13.47 -5.12
N PHE A 202 -11.14 -14.57 -5.52
CA PHE A 202 -10.94 -15.89 -4.94
C PHE A 202 -11.52 -16.98 -5.86
N ASN A 203 -11.07 -18.22 -5.65
CA ASN A 203 -11.73 -19.41 -6.21
C ASN A 203 -12.90 -19.82 -5.31
N ASP A 204 -14.13 -19.78 -5.83
CA ASP A 204 -15.33 -20.07 -5.05
C ASP A 204 -15.55 -21.59 -4.87
N PRO A 205 -15.45 -22.13 -3.64
CA PRO A 205 -15.62 -23.55 -3.37
C PRO A 205 -17.00 -24.11 -3.72
N THR A 206 -18.02 -23.27 -3.76
CA THR A 206 -19.42 -23.66 -3.92
C THR A 206 -19.83 -23.74 -5.40
N THR A 207 -19.47 -22.74 -6.20
CA THR A 207 -19.79 -22.66 -7.63
C THR A 207 -18.70 -23.26 -8.52
N ARG A 208 -17.49 -23.46 -7.98
CA ARG A 208 -16.29 -23.90 -8.70
C ARG A 208 -15.82 -22.91 -9.78
N THR A 209 -16.13 -21.63 -9.63
CA THR A 209 -15.74 -20.54 -10.52
C THR A 209 -14.65 -19.67 -9.90
N PHE A 210 -14.01 -18.82 -10.72
CA PHE A 210 -13.15 -17.75 -10.22
C PHE A 210 -13.95 -16.46 -10.17
N VAL A 211 -14.10 -15.91 -8.96
CA VAL A 211 -14.99 -14.79 -8.67
C VAL A 211 -14.17 -13.53 -8.39
N ALA A 212 -14.66 -12.40 -8.91
CA ALA A 212 -14.26 -11.07 -8.50
C ALA A 212 -15.42 -10.38 -7.77
N PHE A 213 -15.10 -9.63 -6.73
CA PHE A 213 -15.99 -8.64 -6.14
C PHE A 213 -15.42 -7.25 -6.39
N GLU A 214 -16.18 -6.41 -7.08
CA GLU A 214 -15.82 -5.05 -7.48
C GLU A 214 -17.06 -4.15 -7.26
N ASN A 215 -16.88 -3.01 -6.61
CA ASN A 215 -17.96 -2.03 -6.37
C ASN A 215 -19.25 -2.62 -5.74
N GLY A 216 -19.14 -3.63 -4.87
CA GLY A 216 -20.31 -4.24 -4.21
C GLY A 216 -21.01 -5.35 -5.01
N ILE A 217 -20.47 -5.74 -6.17
CA ILE A 217 -21.05 -6.75 -7.07
C ILE A 217 -20.09 -7.93 -7.19
N PHE A 218 -20.62 -9.15 -7.06
CA PHE A 218 -19.89 -10.38 -7.38
C PHE A 218 -20.10 -10.76 -8.85
N SER A 219 -19.02 -11.12 -9.54
CA SER A 219 -19.06 -11.60 -10.92
C SER A 219 -18.14 -12.80 -11.10
N ASP A 220 -18.62 -13.82 -11.81
CA ASP A 220 -17.79 -14.93 -12.30
C ASP A 220 -16.89 -14.43 -13.44
N VAL A 221 -15.59 -14.32 -13.18
CA VAL A 221 -14.59 -13.90 -14.17
C VAL A 221 -14.19 -15.06 -15.08
N GLU A 222 -14.12 -16.26 -14.51
CA GLU A 222 -13.88 -17.52 -15.21
C GLU A 222 -14.80 -18.61 -14.69
N SER A 223 -15.23 -19.50 -15.58
CA SER A 223 -16.13 -20.63 -15.25
C SER A 223 -15.43 -21.80 -14.55
N GLN A 224 -14.19 -21.61 -14.11
CA GLN A 224 -13.33 -22.61 -13.48
C GLN A 224 -12.31 -21.93 -12.58
N TYR A 225 -11.61 -22.70 -11.75
CA TYR A 225 -10.56 -22.16 -10.88
C TYR A 225 -9.31 -21.71 -11.61
N MET A 226 -8.74 -20.62 -11.12
CA MET A 226 -7.44 -20.12 -11.55
C MET A 226 -6.33 -20.72 -10.69
N ARG A 227 -5.15 -20.92 -11.30
CA ARG A 227 -3.99 -21.56 -10.64
C ARG A 227 -3.36 -20.63 -9.60
N LYS A 228 -3.22 -19.36 -9.96
CA LYS A 228 -2.63 -18.31 -9.15
C LYS A 228 -3.29 -16.99 -9.53
N TYR A 229 -3.54 -16.14 -8.55
CA TYR A 229 -4.22 -14.87 -8.72
C TYR A 229 -3.77 -13.88 -7.64
N LYS A 230 -3.84 -12.59 -7.94
CA LYS A 230 -3.53 -11.50 -7.00
C LYS A 230 -4.32 -10.25 -7.39
N ALA A 231 -4.72 -9.47 -6.40
CA ALA A 231 -5.44 -8.22 -6.59
C ALA A 231 -4.51 -7.01 -6.36
N GLY A 232 -4.69 -5.97 -7.18
CA GLY A 232 -4.05 -4.66 -7.03
C GLY A 232 -5.09 -3.57 -6.73
N ARG A 233 -4.81 -2.32 -7.10
CA ARG A 233 -5.75 -1.20 -6.97
C ARG A 233 -6.77 -1.20 -8.10
N GLY A 234 -7.94 -1.79 -7.84
CA GLY A 234 -9.05 -1.86 -8.79
C GLY A 234 -8.79 -2.77 -10.00
N PHE A 235 -7.91 -3.77 -9.87
CA PHE A 235 -7.71 -4.80 -10.89
C PHE A 235 -7.25 -6.13 -10.27
N ILE A 236 -7.35 -7.20 -11.06
CA ILE A 236 -6.88 -8.54 -10.71
C ILE A 236 -5.95 -9.04 -11.81
N VAL A 237 -4.91 -9.76 -11.43
CA VAL A 237 -4.07 -10.54 -12.34
C VAL A 237 -4.15 -12.00 -11.95
N TYR A 238 -4.29 -12.87 -12.95
CA TYR A 238 -4.41 -14.30 -12.71
C TYR A 238 -3.80 -15.12 -13.85
N GLU A 239 -3.45 -16.35 -13.51
CA GLU A 239 -2.95 -17.36 -14.44
C GLU A 239 -4.04 -18.39 -14.72
N ASP A 240 -4.37 -18.54 -16.00
CA ASP A 240 -5.33 -19.55 -16.46
C ASP A 240 -4.71 -20.97 -16.50
N LEU A 241 -5.52 -21.96 -16.88
CA LEU A 241 -5.05 -23.36 -16.97
C LEU A 241 -4.00 -23.60 -18.07
N ASN A 242 -3.90 -22.71 -19.04
CA ASN A 242 -2.94 -22.75 -20.13
C ASN A 242 -1.67 -21.94 -19.80
N SER A 243 -1.55 -21.43 -18.57
CA SER A 243 -0.46 -20.57 -18.11
C SER A 243 -0.37 -19.23 -18.86
N ASN A 244 -1.49 -18.75 -19.41
CA ASN A 244 -1.59 -17.36 -19.87
C ASN A 244 -1.78 -16.43 -18.68
N LEU A 245 -1.12 -15.27 -18.72
CA LEU A 245 -1.27 -14.23 -17.72
C LEU A 245 -2.33 -13.21 -18.16
N TRP A 246 -3.41 -13.15 -17.40
CA TRP A 246 -4.56 -12.28 -17.68
C TRP A 246 -4.63 -11.12 -16.69
N TYR A 247 -5.12 -10.00 -17.19
CA TYR A 247 -5.44 -8.80 -16.44
C TYR A 247 -6.94 -8.55 -16.53
N TYR A 248 -7.60 -8.32 -15.40
CA TYR A 248 -9.02 -8.03 -15.31
C TYR A 248 -9.26 -6.72 -14.58
N ARG A 249 -10.09 -5.84 -15.16
CA ARG A 249 -10.53 -4.58 -14.56
C ARG A 249 -11.90 -4.21 -15.12
N LYS A 250 -12.87 -3.85 -14.28
CA LYS A 250 -14.19 -3.34 -14.72
C LYS A 250 -14.91 -4.21 -15.75
N GLY A 251 -14.85 -5.54 -15.60
CA GLY A 251 -15.49 -6.49 -16.51
C GLY A 251 -14.72 -6.79 -17.80
N GLU A 252 -13.62 -6.09 -18.08
CA GLU A 252 -12.79 -6.33 -19.26
C GLU A 252 -11.59 -7.23 -18.91
N LYS A 253 -11.25 -8.13 -19.85
CA LYS A 253 -10.09 -9.02 -19.76
C LYS A 253 -9.06 -8.68 -20.83
N ILE A 254 -7.83 -8.46 -20.42
CA ILE A 254 -6.69 -8.15 -21.29
C ILE A 254 -5.63 -9.23 -21.09
N LEU A 255 -5.17 -9.82 -22.19
CA LEU A 255 -4.05 -10.76 -22.16
C LEU A 255 -2.73 -9.99 -22.01
N LEU A 256 -1.99 -10.21 -20.91
CA LEU A 256 -0.67 -9.59 -20.71
C LEU A 256 0.42 -10.36 -21.46
N THR A 257 0.35 -11.68 -21.37
CA THR A 257 1.23 -12.59 -22.09
C THR A 257 0.65 -13.99 -22.22
N ASN A 258 0.95 -14.64 -23.35
CA ASN A 258 0.75 -16.06 -23.58
C ASN A 258 2.03 -16.88 -23.44
N PHE A 259 3.15 -16.25 -23.04
CA PHE A 259 4.37 -16.95 -22.66
C PHE A 259 4.31 -17.32 -21.19
N ILE A 260 4.88 -18.49 -20.85
CA ILE A 260 5.00 -18.92 -19.47
C ILE A 260 5.85 -17.89 -18.72
N SER A 261 5.23 -17.23 -17.74
CA SER A 261 5.92 -16.27 -16.89
C SER A 261 6.82 -17.00 -15.90
N SER A 262 8.10 -16.66 -15.89
CA SER A 262 9.08 -17.17 -14.90
C SER A 262 8.72 -16.75 -13.48
N PHE A 263 8.16 -15.55 -13.33
CA PHE A 263 7.52 -15.05 -12.13
C PHE A 263 6.54 -13.94 -12.53
N TRP A 264 5.62 -13.63 -11.61
CA TRP A 264 4.83 -12.42 -11.67
C TRP A 264 4.40 -12.01 -10.27
N ASP A 265 4.25 -10.71 -10.07
CA ASP A 265 3.76 -10.11 -8.85
C ASP A 265 2.87 -8.89 -9.14
N VAL A 266 1.96 -8.60 -8.22
CA VAL A 266 1.07 -7.44 -8.26
C VAL A 266 1.16 -6.70 -6.95
N ARG A 267 1.35 -5.40 -7.00
CA ARG A 267 1.28 -4.56 -5.82
C ARG A 267 0.83 -3.16 -6.22
N ASP A 268 -0.12 -2.64 -5.47
CA ASP A 268 -0.73 -1.33 -5.71
C ASP A 268 -1.19 -1.19 -7.17
N ASP A 269 -0.62 -0.25 -7.94
CA ASP A 269 -1.00 0.06 -9.32
C ASP A 269 -0.13 -0.67 -10.36
N VAL A 270 0.75 -1.57 -9.93
CA VAL A 270 1.79 -2.16 -10.78
C VAL A 270 1.65 -3.68 -10.87
N VAL A 271 1.78 -4.17 -12.10
CA VAL A 271 2.05 -5.59 -12.41
C VAL A 271 3.49 -5.71 -12.86
N VAL A 272 4.19 -6.73 -12.38
CA VAL A 272 5.53 -7.08 -12.85
C VAL A 272 5.57 -8.55 -13.22
N TRP A 273 6.24 -8.88 -14.32
CA TRP A 273 6.47 -10.28 -14.69
C TRP A 273 7.74 -10.45 -15.52
N GLY A 274 8.28 -11.67 -15.49
CA GLY A 274 9.42 -12.05 -16.29
C GLY A 274 9.04 -13.08 -17.36
N GLU A 275 9.36 -12.82 -18.62
CA GLU A 275 9.17 -13.75 -19.73
C GLU A 275 10.42 -13.79 -20.62
N ASN A 276 10.87 -14.97 -21.04
CA ASN A 276 12.04 -15.15 -21.92
C ASN A 276 13.31 -14.39 -21.48
N ASN A 277 13.57 -14.31 -20.16
CA ASN A 277 14.66 -13.55 -19.56
C ASN A 277 14.54 -12.01 -19.69
N TYR A 278 13.41 -11.47 -20.11
CA TYR A 278 13.08 -10.05 -20.07
C TYR A 278 12.16 -9.78 -18.88
N MET A 279 12.23 -8.57 -18.34
CA MET A 279 11.32 -8.09 -17.29
C MET A 279 10.40 -7.03 -17.87
N PHE A 280 9.11 -7.22 -17.64
CA PHE A 280 8.04 -6.31 -18.06
C PHE A 280 7.29 -5.78 -16.85
N THR A 281 6.69 -4.62 -17.04
CA THR A 281 5.74 -4.06 -16.10
C THR A 281 4.52 -3.52 -16.83
N LEU A 282 3.37 -3.54 -16.16
CA LEU A 282 2.17 -2.82 -16.55
C LEU A 282 1.96 -1.74 -15.49
N VAL A 283 2.05 -0.48 -15.89
CA VAL A 283 1.80 0.70 -15.06
C VAL A 283 1.06 1.71 -15.93
N ASP A 284 0.05 2.38 -15.36
CA ASP A 284 -0.80 3.34 -16.08
C ASP A 284 -1.38 2.76 -17.40
N ASP A 285 -1.76 1.48 -17.37
CA ASP A 285 -2.28 0.70 -18.50
C ASP A 285 -1.33 0.54 -19.70
N GLN A 286 -0.03 0.82 -19.50
CA GLN A 286 1.00 0.65 -20.52
C GLN A 286 1.92 -0.52 -20.18
N LYS A 287 2.05 -1.47 -21.12
CA LYS A 287 3.05 -2.54 -21.05
C LYS A 287 4.41 -1.95 -21.44
N ILE A 288 5.36 -2.02 -20.52
CA ILE A 288 6.72 -1.50 -20.69
C ILE A 288 7.70 -2.65 -20.46
N GLN A 289 8.66 -2.82 -21.36
CA GLN A 289 9.83 -3.66 -21.11
C GLN A 289 10.85 -2.84 -20.32
N ILE A 290 11.15 -3.23 -19.07
CA ILE A 290 12.01 -2.45 -18.16
C ILE A 290 13.44 -2.99 -18.08
N ALA A 291 13.63 -4.27 -18.41
CA ALA A 291 14.96 -4.88 -18.50
C ALA A 291 15.00 -6.00 -19.54
N ASN A 292 16.17 -6.18 -20.16
CA ASN A 292 16.50 -7.32 -21.03
C ASN A 292 17.20 -8.48 -20.29
N PHE A 293 17.05 -8.49 -18.96
CA PHE A 293 17.45 -9.52 -18.03
C PHE A 293 16.42 -9.52 -16.88
N ILE A 294 16.42 -10.53 -16.02
CA ILE A 294 15.65 -10.51 -14.77
C ILE A 294 16.54 -9.96 -13.66
N PRO A 295 16.25 -8.78 -13.08
CA PRO A 295 16.97 -8.21 -11.96
C PRO A 295 16.98 -9.14 -10.75
N SER A 296 18.06 -9.09 -9.97
CA SER A 296 18.18 -9.87 -8.74
C SER A 296 17.22 -9.41 -7.64
N THR A 297 16.90 -8.11 -7.60
CA THR A 297 16.00 -7.50 -6.62
C THR A 297 15.20 -6.37 -7.22
N TRP A 298 13.93 -6.26 -6.82
CA TRP A 298 13.06 -5.13 -7.12
C TRP A 298 12.12 -4.84 -5.94
N GLU A 299 11.58 -3.63 -5.89
CA GLU A 299 10.53 -3.21 -4.97
C GLU A 299 9.42 -2.52 -5.76
N ILE A 300 8.18 -2.65 -5.29
CA ILE A 300 7.00 -2.01 -5.87
C ILE A 300 6.27 -1.28 -4.74
N LYS A 301 5.84 -0.04 -5.01
CA LYS A 301 4.87 0.69 -4.20
C LYS A 301 4.17 1.73 -5.06
N ASN A 302 2.87 1.91 -4.84
CA ASN A 302 2.00 2.77 -5.64
C ASN A 302 2.13 2.45 -7.14
N ASN A 303 2.56 3.43 -7.94
CA ASN A 303 2.82 3.31 -9.37
C ASN A 303 4.32 3.33 -9.71
N THR A 304 5.15 2.95 -8.74
CA THR A 304 6.60 2.96 -8.84
C THR A 304 7.18 1.57 -8.68
N ILE A 305 8.11 1.22 -9.57
CA ILE A 305 8.96 0.05 -9.45
C ILE A 305 10.43 0.46 -9.48
N ALA A 306 11.20 0.04 -8.49
CA ALA A 306 12.64 0.23 -8.42
C ALA A 306 13.34 -1.13 -8.50
N TYR A 307 14.39 -1.24 -9.29
CA TYR A 307 15.06 -2.51 -9.57
C TYR A 307 16.55 -2.34 -9.83
N ARG A 308 17.29 -3.45 -9.71
CA ARG A 308 18.72 -3.49 -10.05
C ARG A 308 18.93 -3.43 -11.54
N ASN A 309 19.73 -2.47 -12.00
CA ASN A 309 20.16 -2.43 -13.39
C ASN A 309 21.34 -3.38 -13.66
N ILE A 310 21.70 -3.53 -14.94
CA ILE A 310 22.74 -4.47 -15.38
C ILE A 310 24.13 -4.13 -14.83
N MET A 311 24.36 -2.87 -14.43
CA MET A 311 25.60 -2.41 -13.81
C MET A 311 25.63 -2.65 -12.29
N GLY A 312 24.54 -3.18 -11.69
CA GLY A 312 24.40 -3.41 -10.26
C GLY A 312 23.87 -2.20 -9.49
N GLY A 313 23.68 -1.05 -10.16
CA GLY A 313 23.05 0.14 -9.60
C GLY A 313 21.53 0.03 -9.51
N VAL A 314 20.84 1.19 -9.51
CA VAL A 314 19.39 1.27 -9.31
C VAL A 314 18.75 2.07 -10.43
N SER A 315 17.71 1.50 -11.01
CA SER A 315 16.82 2.17 -11.96
C SER A 315 15.40 2.07 -11.45
N ALA A 316 14.54 2.97 -11.89
CA ALA A 316 13.13 2.97 -11.50
C ALA A 316 12.23 3.38 -12.66
N VAL A 317 11.01 2.85 -12.66
CA VAL A 317 9.91 3.37 -13.47
C VAL A 317 8.93 4.04 -12.53
N VAL A 318 8.69 5.34 -12.74
CA VAL A 318 7.78 6.17 -11.94
C VAL A 318 6.78 6.81 -12.89
N ASN A 319 5.47 6.56 -12.71
CA ASN A 319 4.41 6.99 -13.64
C ASN A 319 4.72 6.62 -15.12
N GLY A 320 5.18 5.39 -15.36
CA GLY A 320 5.56 4.90 -16.69
C GLY A 320 6.88 5.45 -17.26
N ILE A 321 7.59 6.35 -16.56
CA ILE A 321 8.86 6.92 -17.04
C ILE A 321 10.04 6.16 -16.41
N SER A 322 10.88 5.54 -17.25
CA SER A 322 12.10 4.88 -16.82
C SER A 322 13.24 5.88 -16.57
N THR A 323 13.93 5.76 -15.44
CA THR A 323 15.05 6.61 -15.02
C THR A 323 16.13 5.77 -14.35
N ASP A 324 17.37 5.90 -14.80
CA ASP A 324 18.54 5.37 -14.09
C ASP A 324 18.92 6.33 -12.96
N ILE A 325 18.82 5.88 -11.70
CA ILE A 325 19.14 6.70 -10.52
C ILE A 325 20.65 6.68 -10.28
N THR A 326 21.26 5.50 -10.38
CA THR A 326 22.70 5.32 -10.22
C THR A 326 23.18 4.07 -10.95
N LEU A 327 24.43 4.11 -11.40
CA LEU A 327 25.15 2.95 -11.94
C LEU A 327 26.09 2.32 -10.91
N LEU A 328 26.22 2.92 -9.72
CA LEU A 328 27.10 2.42 -8.67
C LEU A 328 26.49 1.15 -8.04
N PRO A 329 27.25 0.05 -7.95
CA PRO A 329 26.78 -1.17 -7.30
C PRO A 329 26.66 -0.99 -5.77
N ASP A 330 26.11 -2.00 -5.10
CA ASP A 330 26.01 -2.10 -3.64
C ASP A 330 25.23 -0.99 -2.93
N SER A 331 24.35 -0.28 -3.66
CA SER A 331 23.47 0.73 -3.07
C SER A 331 22.20 0.12 -2.51
N GLU A 332 21.73 0.48 -1.33
CA GLU A 332 20.40 0.08 -0.84
C GLU A 332 19.33 0.97 -1.48
N PHE A 333 18.12 0.46 -1.74
CA PHE A 333 17.01 1.29 -2.20
C PHE A 333 15.71 0.95 -1.49
N LYS A 334 14.86 1.97 -1.33
CA LYS A 334 13.51 1.85 -0.78
C LYS A 334 12.53 2.77 -1.50
N ILE A 335 11.29 2.33 -1.69
CA ILE A 335 10.21 3.17 -2.23
C ILE A 335 9.33 3.72 -1.08
N LEU A 336 9.06 5.02 -1.12
CA LEU A 336 8.16 5.73 -0.20
C LEU A 336 7.31 6.70 -1.03
N GLY A 337 5.99 6.56 -0.98
CA GLY A 337 5.11 7.17 -1.98
C GLY A 337 5.50 6.77 -3.41
N ASN A 338 5.59 7.77 -4.27
CA ASN A 338 6.06 7.64 -5.66
C ASN A 338 7.52 8.07 -5.82
N SER A 339 8.30 8.03 -4.74
CA SER A 339 9.71 8.45 -4.72
C SER A 339 10.61 7.30 -4.31
N VAL A 340 11.82 7.29 -4.87
CA VAL A 340 12.82 6.24 -4.61
C VAL A 340 13.99 6.83 -3.86
N LEU A 341 14.23 6.32 -2.66
CA LEU A 341 15.39 6.64 -1.85
C LEU A 341 16.47 5.60 -2.13
N VAL A 342 17.67 6.05 -2.49
CA VAL A 342 18.84 5.20 -2.72
C VAL A 342 19.95 5.63 -1.77
N LYS A 343 20.45 4.70 -0.96
CA LYS A 343 21.62 4.91 -0.11
C LYS A 343 22.85 4.29 -0.79
N LEU A 344 23.84 5.14 -1.07
CA LEU A 344 25.09 4.73 -1.69
C LEU A 344 26.07 4.12 -0.65
N PHE A 345 27.12 3.45 -1.13
CA PHE A 345 28.12 2.78 -0.29
C PHE A 345 28.83 3.73 0.71
N ASN A 346 28.97 5.01 0.35
CA ASN A 346 29.56 6.06 1.18
C ASN A 346 28.55 6.68 2.17
N SER A 347 27.35 6.10 2.31
CA SER A 347 26.23 6.60 3.12
C SER A 347 25.64 7.95 2.67
N SER A 348 25.97 8.44 1.46
CA SER A 348 25.20 9.52 0.85
C SER A 348 23.88 9.00 0.27
N HIS A 349 22.90 9.88 0.14
CA HIS A 349 21.55 9.51 -0.29
C HIS A 349 21.20 10.22 -1.60
N LEU A 350 20.68 9.46 -2.54
CA LEU A 350 20.02 9.97 -3.74
C LEU A 350 18.51 9.80 -3.59
N VAL A 351 17.74 10.77 -4.04
CA VAL A 351 16.28 10.70 -4.07
C VAL A 351 15.79 10.98 -5.48
N LEU A 352 15.09 10.02 -6.08
CA LEU A 352 14.28 10.25 -7.27
C LEU A 352 12.90 10.72 -6.82
N SER A 353 12.55 11.96 -7.14
CA SER A 353 11.26 12.57 -6.83
C SER A 353 10.87 13.59 -7.91
N ASP A 354 9.60 13.60 -8.32
CA ASP A 354 9.07 14.46 -9.38
C ASP A 354 9.92 14.42 -10.68
N GLY A 355 10.44 13.23 -11.03
CA GLY A 355 11.26 13.02 -12.23
C GLY A 355 12.67 13.61 -12.17
N LYS A 356 13.13 14.08 -11.01
CA LYS A 356 14.47 14.62 -10.78
C LYS A 356 15.19 13.83 -9.69
N ILE A 357 16.52 13.78 -9.82
CA ILE A 357 17.40 13.14 -8.84
C ILE A 357 18.05 14.23 -7.98
N TYR A 358 17.94 14.08 -6.66
CA TYR A 358 18.52 14.97 -5.66
C TYR A 358 19.56 14.22 -4.85
N SER A 359 20.66 14.90 -4.48
CA SER A 359 21.67 14.36 -3.58
C SER A 359 21.70 15.19 -2.31
N ASN A 360 21.81 14.51 -1.16
CA ASN A 360 22.15 15.14 0.11
C ASN A 360 23.67 15.35 0.20
#